data_AF-A0A9D7H8A7-F1
#
_entry.id   AF-A0A9D7H8A7-F1
#
_cell.length_a   1.000
_cell.length_b   1.000
_cell.length_c   1.000
_cell.angle_alpha   90.00
_cell.angle_beta   90.00
_cell.angle_gamma   90.00
#
_symmetry.space_group_name_H-M   'P 1'
#
loop_
_entity.id
_entity.type
_entity.pdbx_description
1 polymer ?
#
loop_
_entity_poly.entity_id
_entity_poly.type
_entity_poly.pdbx_seq_one_letter_code
_entity_poly.pdbx_strand_id
1 'polypeptide(L)'
;MVGGGPRWLIEAVYGDRSELWEGFDRIGDKNAADKKIWLSAYILIGEAASAEKVDTGVAAASRDLRDALLSIEAVARSIPGQPFADAFMAARETLDGKELPYPLEFLRFTQMTPEAQRLLKAAGRAWVFGAMGSWNDVGVDAALKPRYESASKALFDALARAVLVVANSTYRR
;
A
#
# COMPACT_ATOMS: atom_id res chain seq x y z
N MET A 1 -19.70 -5.24 6.41
CA MET A 1 -18.50 -4.78 7.15
C MET A 1 -17.32 -5.58 6.61
N VAL A 2 -16.50 -4.98 5.74
CA VAL A 2 -15.36 -5.67 5.11
C VAL A 2 -14.15 -5.46 6.04
N GLY A 3 -14.11 -6.25 7.11
CA GLY A 3 -13.01 -6.25 8.08
C GLY A 3 -12.05 -7.37 7.74
N GLY A 4 -11.02 -7.06 6.97
CA GLY A 4 -10.02 -8.03 6.54
C GLY A 4 -9.44 -7.56 5.23
N GLY A 5 -8.33 -6.81 5.30
CA GLY A 5 -7.56 -6.49 4.10
C GLY A 5 -7.15 -7.76 3.35
N PRO A 6 -6.60 -7.63 2.14
CA PRO A 6 -6.16 -8.79 1.37
C PRO A 6 -5.15 -9.61 2.20
N ARG A 7 -5.23 -10.94 2.07
CA ARG A 7 -4.17 -11.83 2.53
C ARG A 7 -3.00 -11.69 1.57
N TRP A 8 -1.85 -11.30 2.10
CA TRP A 8 -0.61 -11.14 1.33
C TRP A 8 0.24 -12.38 1.44
N LEU A 9 0.65 -12.92 0.31
CA LEU A 9 1.59 -14.04 0.21
C LEU A 9 2.78 -13.63 -0.65
N ILE A 10 3.94 -14.19 -0.35
CA ILE A 10 5.12 -14.14 -1.22
C ILE A 10 5.16 -15.45 -1.99
N GLU A 11 5.20 -15.37 -3.31
CA GLU A 11 5.44 -16.53 -4.18
C GLU A 11 6.92 -16.53 -4.60
N ALA A 12 7.66 -17.55 -4.16
CA ALA A 12 9.00 -17.81 -4.64
C ALA A 12 8.92 -18.75 -5.84
N VAL A 13 9.23 -18.24 -7.03
CA VAL A 13 9.05 -18.96 -8.30
C VAL A 13 10.32 -19.70 -8.71
N TYR A 14 10.18 -21.01 -8.97
CA TYR A 14 11.21 -21.89 -9.54
C TYR A 14 10.77 -22.37 -10.94
N GLY A 15 11.61 -23.19 -11.58
CA GLY A 15 11.39 -23.66 -12.94
C GLY A 15 10.10 -24.47 -13.13
N ASP A 16 9.80 -25.39 -12.22
CA ASP A 16 8.67 -26.33 -12.29
C ASP A 16 7.67 -26.20 -11.12
N ARG A 17 7.98 -25.37 -10.13
CA ARG A 17 7.17 -25.18 -8.93
C ARG A 17 7.29 -23.77 -8.39
N SER A 18 6.39 -23.42 -7.49
CA SER A 18 6.48 -22.23 -6.66
C SER A 18 6.20 -22.57 -5.21
N GLU A 19 6.82 -21.82 -4.31
CA GLU A 19 6.58 -21.89 -2.88
C GLU A 19 5.77 -20.67 -2.44
N LEU A 20 4.74 -20.91 -1.62
CA LEU A 20 3.91 -19.87 -1.05
C LEU A 20 4.33 -19.61 0.39
N TRP A 21 4.72 -18.39 0.67
CA TRP A 21 5.20 -17.94 1.96
C TRP A 21 4.26 -16.90 2.56
N GLU A 22 3.94 -17.05 3.84
CA GLU A 22 3.09 -16.12 4.58
C GLU A 22 3.88 -15.42 5.69
N GLY A 23 3.70 -14.11 5.79
CA GLY A 23 4.36 -13.26 6.78
C GLY A 23 3.62 -13.25 8.11
N PHE A 24 4.39 -13.25 9.19
CA PHE A 24 3.94 -13.16 10.57
C PHE A 24 4.76 -12.09 11.29
N ASP A 25 4.07 -11.05 11.76
CA ASP A 25 4.69 -9.98 12.52
C ASP A 25 4.33 -10.09 14.00
N ARG A 26 5.34 -9.90 14.86
CA ARG A 26 5.12 -9.74 16.31
C ARG A 26 5.99 -8.62 16.85
N ILE A 27 5.53 -8.02 17.94
CA ILE A 27 6.32 -7.03 18.67
C ILE A 27 7.39 -7.79 19.49
N GLY A 28 8.66 -7.41 19.30
CA GLY A 28 9.81 -7.82 20.11
C GLY A 28 10.01 -6.89 21.31
N ASP A 29 11.22 -6.38 21.50
CA ASP A 29 11.51 -5.42 22.57
C ASP A 29 10.90 -4.04 22.24
N LYS A 30 9.87 -3.64 23.01
CA LYS A 30 9.20 -2.34 22.88
C LYS A 30 10.12 -1.15 23.21
N ASN A 31 11.19 -1.40 23.96
CA ASN A 31 12.14 -0.39 24.40
C ASN A 31 13.46 -0.42 23.59
N ALA A 32 13.49 -1.15 22.46
CA ALA A 32 14.66 -1.22 21.60
C ALA A 32 15.13 0.19 21.22
N ALA A 33 16.40 0.50 21.50
CA ALA A 33 16.97 1.83 21.31
C ALA A 33 16.91 2.32 19.86
N ASP A 34 16.94 1.39 18.89
CA ASP A 34 16.85 1.68 17.46
C ASP A 34 15.41 1.72 16.92
N LYS A 35 14.41 1.54 17.80
CA LYS A 35 12.98 1.50 17.49
C LYS A 35 12.57 0.38 16.52
N LYS A 36 13.42 -0.61 16.25
CA LYS A 36 13.09 -1.78 15.43
C LYS A 36 12.36 -2.82 16.28
N ILE A 37 11.15 -2.47 16.68
CA ILE A 37 10.35 -3.27 17.60
C ILE A 37 9.61 -4.43 16.93
N TRP A 38 9.54 -4.46 15.59
CA TRP A 38 8.83 -5.50 14.84
C TRP A 38 9.77 -6.63 14.46
N LEU A 39 9.37 -7.85 14.78
CA LEU A 39 10.00 -9.08 14.35
C LEU A 39 9.11 -9.71 13.28
N SER A 40 9.61 -9.75 12.04
CA SER A 40 8.92 -10.34 10.89
C SER A 40 9.51 -11.72 10.59
N ALA A 41 8.66 -12.73 10.51
CA ALA A 41 9.02 -14.08 10.08
C ALA A 41 8.14 -14.48 8.89
N TYR A 42 8.68 -15.32 8.02
CA TYR A 42 7.93 -15.93 6.93
C TYR A 42 7.95 -17.44 7.08
N ILE A 43 6.82 -18.08 6.90
CA ILE A 43 6.70 -19.55 6.91
C ILE A 43 6.21 -20.04 5.55
N LEU A 44 6.76 -21.17 5.11
CA LEU A 44 6.27 -21.90 3.96
C LEU A 44 4.91 -22.51 4.31
N ILE A 45 3.87 -22.15 3.56
CA ILE A 45 2.50 -22.65 3.78
C ILE A 45 2.05 -23.65 2.71
N GLY A 46 2.81 -23.81 1.63
CA GLY A 46 2.54 -24.80 0.60
C GLY A 46 3.33 -24.56 -0.68
N GLU A 47 3.15 -25.48 -1.62
CA GLU A 47 3.69 -25.40 -2.97
C GLU A 47 2.54 -25.30 -3.98
N ALA A 48 2.80 -24.62 -5.10
CA ALA A 48 1.85 -24.43 -6.19
C ALA A 48 2.55 -24.51 -7.54
N ALA A 49 1.78 -24.67 -8.61
CA ALA A 49 2.28 -24.37 -9.95
C ALA A 49 2.55 -22.86 -10.05
N SER A 50 3.67 -22.48 -10.68
CA SER A 50 4.06 -21.08 -10.79
C SER A 50 3.01 -20.26 -11.52
N ALA A 51 2.68 -19.09 -10.97
CA ALA A 51 1.72 -18.18 -11.59
C ALA A 51 2.11 -17.86 -13.04
N GLU A 52 1.18 -18.08 -13.97
CA GLU A 52 1.45 -17.83 -15.39
C GLU A 52 1.56 -16.33 -15.72
N LYS A 53 0.96 -15.47 -14.89
CA LYS A 53 0.90 -14.03 -15.12
C LYS A 53 1.00 -13.24 -13.83
N VAL A 54 1.95 -12.31 -13.81
CA VAL A 54 2.18 -11.37 -12.72
C VAL A 54 1.87 -9.95 -13.24
N ASP A 55 1.14 -9.15 -12.47
CA ASP A 55 0.94 -7.73 -12.81
C ASP A 55 2.20 -6.93 -12.42
N THR A 56 2.89 -6.41 -13.43
CA THR A 56 4.08 -5.56 -13.29
C THR A 56 3.85 -4.15 -13.87
N GLY A 57 2.59 -3.79 -14.13
CA GLY A 57 2.19 -2.56 -14.81
C GLY A 57 2.30 -1.29 -13.96
N VAL A 58 3.52 -0.92 -13.52
CA VAL A 58 3.80 0.24 -12.64
C VAL A 58 3.15 1.52 -13.17
N ALA A 59 3.25 1.80 -14.47
CA ALA A 59 2.67 3.00 -15.06
C ALA A 59 1.13 3.02 -14.99
N ALA A 60 0.48 1.87 -15.15
CA ALA A 60 -0.97 1.76 -15.03
C ALA A 60 -1.41 1.90 -13.57
N ALA A 61 -0.75 1.21 -12.65
CA ALA A 61 -1.04 1.33 -11.22
C ALA A 61 -0.82 2.75 -10.68
N SER A 62 0.17 3.48 -11.20
CA SER A 62 0.40 4.89 -10.87
C SER A 62 -0.74 5.81 -11.33
N ARG A 63 -1.33 5.56 -12.51
CA ARG A 63 -2.51 6.29 -12.98
C ARG A 63 -3.74 5.98 -12.13
N ASP A 64 -4.01 4.71 -11.87
CA ASP A 64 -5.15 4.28 -11.04
C ASP A 64 -5.07 4.89 -9.63
N LEU A 65 -3.88 4.89 -9.02
CA LEU A 65 -3.68 5.51 -7.72
C LEU A 65 -3.88 7.02 -7.77
N ARG A 66 -3.39 7.71 -8.80
CA ARG A 66 -3.61 9.15 -8.97
C ARG A 66 -5.09 9.50 -9.06
N ASP A 67 -5.85 8.74 -9.85
CA ASP A 67 -7.28 8.98 -10.03
C ASP A 67 -8.06 8.73 -8.74
N ALA A 68 -7.71 7.67 -8.00
CA ALA A 68 -8.29 7.38 -6.70
C ALA A 68 -7.97 8.49 -5.67
N LEU A 69 -6.72 8.98 -5.66
CA LEU A 69 -6.28 10.07 -4.78
C LEU A 69 -7.02 11.38 -5.08
N LEU A 70 -7.24 11.71 -6.36
CA LEU A 70 -8.04 12.87 -6.76
C LEU A 70 -9.48 12.79 -6.23
N SER A 71 -10.10 11.62 -6.36
CA SER A 71 -11.48 11.39 -5.93
C SER A 71 -11.63 11.48 -4.41
N ILE A 72 -10.77 10.79 -3.66
CA ILE A 72 -10.84 10.76 -2.19
C ILE A 72 -10.42 12.08 -1.55
N GLU A 73 -9.49 12.83 -2.15
CA GLU A 73 -9.10 14.17 -1.68
C GLU A 73 -10.30 15.12 -1.70
N ALA A 74 -11.11 15.11 -2.78
CA ALA A 74 -12.31 15.94 -2.87
C ALA A 74 -13.34 15.59 -1.78
N VAL A 75 -13.47 14.31 -1.43
CA VAL A 75 -14.32 13.86 -0.30
C VAL A 75 -13.74 14.35 1.01
N ALA A 76 -12.44 14.15 1.25
CA ALA A 76 -11.77 14.53 2.50
C ALA A 76 -11.85 16.04 2.77
N ARG A 77 -11.74 16.89 1.73
CA ARG A 77 -11.94 18.35 1.86
C ARG A 77 -13.36 18.74 2.28
N SER A 78 -14.34 17.87 2.05
CA SER A 78 -15.73 18.08 2.46
C SER A 78 -15.98 17.68 3.93
N ILE A 79 -14.97 17.16 4.64
CA ILE A 79 -15.05 16.72 6.03
C ILE A 79 -14.22 17.67 6.90
N PRO A 80 -14.85 18.59 7.65
CA PRO A 80 -14.13 19.60 8.43
C PRO A 80 -13.24 18.99 9.52
N GLY A 81 -12.08 19.61 9.77
CA GLY A 81 -11.21 19.28 10.89
C GLY A 81 -10.40 17.99 10.74
N GLN A 82 -10.41 17.36 9.56
CA GLN A 82 -9.65 16.14 9.29
C GLN A 82 -8.39 16.40 8.44
N PRO A 83 -7.24 15.79 8.77
CA PRO A 83 -5.97 16.06 8.07
C PRO A 83 -5.79 15.25 6.77
N PHE A 84 -6.75 14.42 6.38
CA PHE A 84 -6.56 13.42 5.32
C PHE A 84 -6.39 14.02 3.92
N ALA A 85 -7.03 15.15 3.62
CA ALA A 85 -6.90 15.80 2.32
C ALA A 85 -5.44 16.15 2.00
N ASP A 86 -4.68 16.61 3.00
CA ASP A 86 -3.27 16.95 2.85
C ASP A 86 -2.40 15.72 2.65
N ALA A 87 -2.74 14.59 3.28
CA ALA A 87 -2.06 13.32 3.05
C ALA A 87 -2.25 12.84 1.59
N PHE A 88 -3.47 12.92 1.06
CA PHE A 88 -3.77 12.53 -0.33
C PHE A 88 -3.12 13.44 -1.35
N MET A 89 -3.17 14.76 -1.14
CA MET A 89 -2.46 15.74 -1.95
C MET A 89 -0.97 15.43 -1.98
N ALA A 90 -0.35 15.21 -0.81
CA ALA A 90 1.07 14.98 -0.75
C ALA A 90 1.48 13.61 -1.32
N ALA A 91 0.62 12.58 -1.27
CA ALA A 91 0.85 11.33 -1.97
C ALA A 91 0.86 11.52 -3.50
N ARG A 92 -0.01 12.39 -4.05
CA ARG A 92 0.01 12.74 -5.48
C ARG A 92 1.29 13.49 -5.86
N GLU A 93 1.72 14.46 -5.05
CA GLU A 93 2.99 15.15 -5.28
C GLU A 93 4.17 14.15 -5.28
N THR A 94 4.12 13.10 -4.46
CA THR A 94 5.12 12.02 -4.49
C THR A 94 5.09 11.22 -5.78
N LEU A 95 3.92 10.97 -6.38
CA LEU A 95 3.83 10.39 -7.73
C LEU A 95 4.48 11.31 -8.78
N ASP A 96 4.43 12.62 -8.57
CA ASP A 96 5.07 13.65 -9.41
C ASP A 96 6.56 13.87 -9.10
N GLY A 97 7.12 13.12 -8.16
CA GLY A 97 8.56 13.14 -7.84
C GLY A 97 8.95 13.98 -6.63
N LYS A 98 8.00 14.51 -5.86
CA LYS A 98 8.30 15.12 -4.57
C LYS A 98 8.79 14.07 -3.58
N GLU A 99 9.99 14.27 -3.06
CA GLU A 99 10.59 13.34 -2.11
C GLU A 99 9.87 13.32 -0.76
N LEU A 100 9.97 12.19 -0.08
CA LEU A 100 9.48 12.06 1.29
C LEU A 100 10.38 12.84 2.26
N PRO A 101 9.84 13.33 3.39
CA PRO A 101 10.64 14.01 4.40
C PRO A 101 11.59 13.07 5.16
N TYR A 102 11.49 11.76 4.93
CA TYR A 102 12.35 10.73 5.52
C TYR A 102 12.71 9.67 4.47
N PRO A 103 13.92 9.09 4.53
CA PRO A 103 14.31 8.02 3.63
C PRO A 103 13.58 6.72 3.98
N LEU A 104 13.20 5.96 2.95
CA LEU A 104 12.83 4.56 3.10
C LEU A 104 14.07 3.70 2.87
N GLU A 105 14.83 3.49 3.93
CA GLU A 105 16.14 2.83 3.92
C GLU A 105 16.15 1.50 3.16
N PHE A 106 15.07 0.71 3.24
CA PHE A 106 14.98 -0.59 2.58
C PHE A 106 14.99 -0.52 1.05
N LEU A 107 14.64 0.63 0.45
CA LEU A 107 14.58 0.80 -1.00
C LEU A 107 15.92 0.48 -1.68
N ARG A 108 17.05 0.69 -1.00
CA ARG A 108 18.39 0.37 -1.52
C ARG A 108 18.59 -1.11 -1.85
N PHE A 109 17.78 -2.00 -1.28
CA PHE A 109 17.86 -3.44 -1.48
C PHE A 109 16.89 -3.96 -2.55
N THR A 110 15.99 -3.11 -3.05
CA THR A 110 14.83 -3.57 -3.84
C THR A 110 15.10 -3.72 -5.33
N GLN A 111 16.15 -3.10 -5.87
CA GLN A 111 16.41 -2.98 -7.32
C GLN A 111 15.26 -2.35 -8.13
N MET A 112 14.30 -1.70 -7.47
CA MET A 112 13.15 -1.04 -8.11
C MET A 112 13.59 0.18 -8.93
N THR A 113 12.93 0.41 -10.05
CA THR A 113 13.10 1.65 -10.84
C THR A 113 12.61 2.86 -10.04
N PRO A 114 13.07 4.08 -10.35
CA PRO A 114 12.58 5.30 -9.70
C PRO A 114 11.05 5.43 -9.72
N GLU A 115 10.39 5.01 -10.80
CA GLU A 115 8.94 5.04 -10.96
C GLU A 115 8.24 4.12 -9.96
N ALA A 116 8.74 2.89 -9.80
CA ALA A 116 8.21 1.93 -8.84
C ALA A 116 8.44 2.41 -7.39
N GLN A 117 9.60 3.01 -7.11
CA GLN A 117 9.87 3.62 -5.81
C GLN A 117 8.90 4.78 -5.50
N ARG A 118 8.64 5.68 -6.47
CA ARG A 118 7.66 6.77 -6.31
C ARG A 118 6.26 6.22 -6.02
N LEU A 119 5.85 5.18 -6.74
CA LEU A 119 4.56 4.52 -6.51
C LEU A 119 4.44 3.93 -5.10
N LEU A 120 5.47 3.23 -4.60
CA LEU A 120 5.47 2.69 -3.25
C LEU A 120 5.44 3.79 -2.17
N LYS A 121 6.26 4.83 -2.35
CA LYS A 121 6.30 5.99 -1.44
C LYS A 121 4.92 6.67 -1.36
N ALA A 122 4.28 6.89 -2.51
CA ALA A 122 2.95 7.48 -2.59
C ALA A 122 1.89 6.59 -1.92
N ALA A 123 1.92 5.28 -2.18
CA ALA A 123 1.00 4.33 -1.55
C ALA A 123 1.13 4.33 -0.03
N GLY A 124 2.36 4.29 0.50
CA GLY A 124 2.60 4.38 1.94
C GLY A 124 2.12 5.70 2.55
N ARG A 125 2.29 6.83 1.84
CA ARG A 125 1.85 8.15 2.30
C ARG A 125 0.34 8.33 2.37
N ALA A 126 -0.40 7.63 1.50
CA ALA A 126 -1.87 7.64 1.48
C ALA A 126 -2.50 6.48 2.26
N TRP A 127 -1.71 5.63 2.94
CA TRP A 127 -2.23 4.49 3.68
C TRP A 127 -2.85 4.93 5.02
N VAL A 128 -4.14 5.24 4.98
CA VAL A 128 -4.90 5.80 6.11
C VAL A 128 -5.85 4.79 6.76
N PHE A 129 -5.82 3.53 6.34
CA PHE A 129 -6.80 2.50 6.73
C PHE A 129 -6.45 1.71 8.01
N GLY A 130 -5.43 2.12 8.77
CA GLY A 130 -5.00 1.45 10.00
C GLY A 130 -4.60 2.41 11.12
N ALA A 131 -4.46 1.87 12.33
CA ALA A 131 -4.15 2.56 13.60
C ALA A 131 -5.26 3.50 14.13
N MET A 132 -5.01 4.10 15.30
CA MET A 132 -5.94 5.03 15.96
C MET A 132 -6.01 6.36 15.20
N GLY A 133 -7.21 6.80 14.83
CA GLY A 133 -7.40 7.98 13.96
C GLY A 133 -7.31 7.61 12.47
N SER A 134 -7.72 6.39 12.13
CA SER A 134 -7.78 5.93 10.75
C SER A 134 -8.90 6.65 9.99
N TRP A 135 -8.81 6.64 8.67
CA TRP A 135 -9.87 7.11 7.79
C TRP A 135 -11.21 6.42 8.06
N ASN A 136 -11.19 5.14 8.49
CA ASN A 136 -12.39 4.36 8.80
C ASN A 136 -13.11 4.83 10.06
N ASP A 137 -12.44 5.62 10.92
CA ASP A 137 -13.01 6.16 12.14
C ASP A 137 -13.79 7.47 11.89
N VAL A 138 -13.76 7.99 10.66
CA VAL A 138 -14.40 9.25 10.30
C VAL A 138 -15.91 9.07 10.16
N GLY A 139 -16.65 9.73 11.06
CA GLY A 139 -18.10 9.89 10.92
C GLY A 139 -18.43 10.90 9.81
N VAL A 140 -19.25 10.48 8.84
CA VAL A 140 -19.74 11.35 7.75
C VAL A 140 -21.27 11.39 7.73
N ASP A 141 -21.81 12.54 7.35
CA ASP A 141 -23.25 12.73 7.21
C ASP A 141 -23.85 11.84 6.11
N ALA A 142 -25.14 11.54 6.22
CA ALA A 142 -25.85 10.64 5.31
C ALA A 142 -25.74 11.05 3.83
N ALA A 143 -25.68 12.36 3.54
CA ALA A 143 -25.53 12.87 2.19
C ALA A 143 -24.14 12.62 1.58
N LEU A 144 -23.08 12.59 2.40
CA LEU A 144 -21.70 12.37 1.95
C LEU A 144 -21.34 10.87 1.92
N LYS A 145 -22.02 10.06 2.74
CA LYS A 145 -21.73 8.64 2.96
C LYS A 145 -21.53 7.82 1.67
N PRO A 146 -22.37 7.91 0.63
CA PRO A 146 -22.16 7.11 -0.60
C PRO A 146 -20.86 7.46 -1.33
N ARG A 147 -20.51 8.75 -1.39
CA ARG A 147 -19.26 9.22 -2.00
C ARG A 147 -18.06 8.82 -1.16
N TYR A 148 -18.18 8.94 0.16
CA TYR A 148 -17.17 8.50 1.11
C TYR A 148 -16.88 7.00 0.94
N GLU A 149 -17.88 6.13 0.99
CA GLU A 149 -17.68 4.67 0.87
C GLU A 149 -17.09 4.28 -0.49
N SER A 150 -17.61 4.84 -1.58
CA SER A 150 -17.13 4.55 -2.94
C SER A 150 -15.67 4.99 -3.15
N ALA A 151 -15.34 6.22 -2.77
CA ALA A 151 -13.97 6.73 -2.90
C ALA A 151 -13.00 5.98 -1.97
N SER A 152 -13.43 5.62 -0.76
CA SER A 152 -12.63 4.83 0.19
C SER A 152 -12.28 3.47 -0.39
N LYS A 153 -13.26 2.79 -0.98
CA LYS A 153 -13.05 1.50 -1.65
C LYS A 153 -12.09 1.65 -2.84
N ALA A 154 -12.31 2.65 -3.70
CA ALA A 154 -11.44 2.87 -4.86
C ALA A 154 -9.99 3.16 -4.44
N LEU A 155 -9.79 3.97 -3.40
CA LEU A 155 -8.47 4.22 -2.84
C LEU A 155 -7.84 2.93 -2.30
N PHE A 156 -8.56 2.17 -1.48
CA PHE A 156 -8.04 0.94 -0.89
C PHE A 156 -7.62 -0.08 -1.97
N ASP A 157 -8.45 -0.28 -2.99
CA ASP A 157 -8.16 -1.18 -4.10
C ASP A 157 -6.92 -0.70 -4.90
N ALA A 158 -6.82 0.59 -5.17
CA ALA A 158 -5.67 1.17 -5.89
C ALA A 158 -4.37 1.09 -5.08
N LEU A 159 -4.42 1.30 -3.76
CA LEU A 159 -3.28 1.16 -2.86
C LEU A 159 -2.79 -0.30 -2.80
N ALA A 160 -3.72 -1.25 -2.66
CA ALA A 160 -3.37 -2.68 -2.67
C ALA A 160 -2.73 -3.06 -4.01
N ARG A 161 -3.31 -2.65 -5.14
CA ARG A 161 -2.72 -2.91 -6.45
C ARG A 161 -1.33 -2.28 -6.60
N ALA A 162 -1.15 -1.04 -6.13
CA ALA A 162 0.15 -0.36 -6.19
C ALA A 162 1.23 -1.13 -5.43
N VAL A 163 0.94 -1.60 -4.20
CA VAL A 163 1.87 -2.42 -3.41
C VAL A 163 2.22 -3.72 -4.14
N LEU A 164 1.22 -4.43 -4.66
CA LEU A 164 1.41 -5.69 -5.40
C LEU A 164 2.31 -5.48 -6.63
N VAL A 165 1.98 -4.51 -7.47
CA VAL A 165 2.69 -4.23 -8.72
C VAL A 165 4.12 -3.79 -8.45
N VAL A 166 4.36 -2.99 -7.41
CA VAL A 166 5.72 -2.59 -7.05
C VAL A 166 6.52 -3.78 -6.50
N ALA A 167 5.94 -4.61 -5.63
CA ALA A 167 6.61 -5.82 -5.13
C ALA A 167 7.02 -6.75 -6.27
N ASN A 168 6.19 -6.84 -7.31
CA ASN A 168 6.45 -7.65 -8.49
C ASN A 168 7.29 -6.95 -9.57
N SER A 169 7.57 -5.65 -9.46
CA SER A 169 8.19 -4.87 -10.54
C SER A 169 9.61 -5.30 -10.91
N THR A 170 10.26 -6.08 -10.04
CA THR A 170 11.61 -6.62 -10.25
C THR A 170 11.61 -8.11 -10.56
N TYR A 171 10.43 -8.75 -10.60
CA TYR A 171 10.27 -10.12 -11.04
C TYR A 171 10.73 -10.27 -12.49
N ARG A 172 11.63 -11.23 -12.72
CA ARG A 172 12.14 -11.62 -14.04
C ARG A 172 11.95 -13.12 -14.15
N ARG A 173 11.38 -13.57 -15.27
CA ARG A 173 11.29 -14.99 -15.59
C ARG A 173 12.54 -15.44 -16.36
#